data_AF-A0A537JC39-F1
#
_entry.id   AF-A0A537JC39-F1
#
_cell.length_a   1.000
_cell.length_b   1.000
_cell.length_c   1.000
_cell.angle_alpha   90.00
_cell.angle_beta   90.00
_cell.angle_gamma   90.00
#
_symmetry.space_group_name_H-M   'P 1'
#
loop_
_entity.id
_entity.type
_entity.pdbx_description
1 polymer ?
#
loop_
_entity_poly.entity_id
_entity_poly.type
_entity_poly.pdbx_seq_one_letter_code
_entity_poly.pdbx_strand_id
1 'polypeptide(L)'
;MGEEGNEIWVEAGLPEPEKQFTIVHELVHARRQRSSEDLADDALEETIVELEAVARVSKRILKRMPSGVVLSVLHDYLTGRGRNNPDTRAGLGAIYRRIWILLVARTTRRATVSRVAARPRPKASRLQAGS
;
A
#
# COMPACT_ATOMS: atom_id res chain seq x y z
N MET A 1 -25.02 -16.32 -23.45
CA MET A 1 -24.37 -15.02 -23.12
C MET A 1 -23.80 -15.22 -21.73
N GLY A 2 -22.47 -15.29 -21.62
CA GLY A 2 -21.76 -15.92 -20.49
C GLY A 2 -21.93 -15.18 -19.17
N GLU A 3 -21.81 -15.91 -18.07
CA GLU A 3 -21.76 -15.40 -16.70
C GLU A 3 -20.44 -14.62 -16.48
N GLU A 4 -20.33 -13.42 -17.06
CA GLU A 4 -19.15 -12.56 -16.94
C GLU A 4 -19.17 -11.85 -15.57
N GLY A 5 -18.33 -12.30 -14.63
CA GLY A 5 -18.14 -11.57 -13.37
C GLY A 5 -17.39 -12.27 -12.24
N ASN A 6 -17.04 -13.55 -12.38
CA ASN A 6 -16.39 -14.33 -11.31
C ASN A 6 -15.01 -14.89 -11.70
N GLU A 7 -14.31 -14.28 -12.65
CA GLU A 7 -13.02 -14.75 -13.14
C GLU A 7 -11.90 -13.78 -12.75
N ILE A 8 -10.78 -14.33 -12.26
CA ILE A 8 -9.54 -13.59 -12.03
C ILE A 8 -8.51 -14.14 -13.02
N TRP A 9 -8.00 -13.27 -13.89
CA TRP A 9 -6.95 -13.61 -14.85
C TRP A 9 -5.58 -13.31 -14.26
N VAL A 10 -4.73 -14.33 -14.16
CA VAL A 10 -3.38 -14.21 -13.62
C VAL A 10 -2.37 -14.66 -14.65
N GLU A 11 -1.28 -13.91 -14.80
CA GLU A 11 -0.21 -14.26 -15.73
C GLU A 11 0.41 -15.63 -15.40
N ALA A 12 0.49 -16.50 -16.42
CA ALA A 12 0.95 -17.87 -16.25
C ALA A 12 2.42 -17.98 -15.80
N GLY A 13 3.26 -17.02 -16.20
CA GLY A 13 4.68 -16.98 -15.86
C GLY A 13 4.98 -16.52 -14.43
N LEU A 14 4.00 -15.97 -13.71
CA LEU A 14 4.24 -15.46 -12.35
C LEU A 14 4.63 -16.60 -11.38
N PRO A 15 5.62 -16.36 -10.51
CA PRO A 15 5.89 -17.24 -9.39
C PRO A 15 4.63 -17.46 -8.53
N GLU A 16 4.46 -18.68 -8.02
CA GLU A 16 3.26 -19.04 -7.24
C GLU A 16 2.94 -18.08 -6.06
N PRO A 17 3.90 -17.58 -5.28
CA PRO A 17 3.60 -16.60 -4.23
C PRO A 17 3.02 -15.29 -4.77
N GLU A 18 3.46 -14.86 -5.94
CA GLU A 18 2.96 -13.64 -6.60
C GLU A 18 1.56 -13.86 -7.15
N LYS A 19 1.29 -15.03 -7.77
CA LYS A 19 -0.07 -15.41 -8.18
C LYS A 19 -1.05 -15.38 -7.02
N GLN A 20 -0.67 -15.96 -5.89
CA GLN A 20 -1.50 -15.98 -4.68
C GLN A 20 -1.75 -14.57 -4.14
N PHE A 21 -0.73 -13.70 -4.20
CA PHE A 21 -0.90 -12.29 -3.83
C PHE A 21 -1.86 -11.57 -4.78
N THR A 22 -1.68 -11.71 -6.10
CA THR A 22 -2.55 -11.11 -7.12
C THR A 22 -3.99 -11.55 -6.95
N ILE A 23 -4.25 -12.84 -6.70
CA ILE A 23 -5.62 -13.32 -6.45
C ILE A 23 -6.23 -12.62 -5.24
N VAL A 24 -5.49 -12.48 -4.13
CA VAL A 24 -5.99 -11.78 -2.94
C VAL A 24 -6.18 -10.29 -3.20
N HIS A 25 -5.30 -9.65 -3.98
CA HIS A 25 -5.43 -8.25 -4.41
C HIS A 25 -6.75 -8.02 -5.17
N GLU A 26 -7.02 -8.83 -6.19
CA GLU A 26 -8.26 -8.71 -6.97
C GLU A 26 -9.52 -9.03 -6.14
N LEU A 27 -9.43 -9.98 -5.21
CA LEU A 27 -10.53 -10.25 -4.28
C LEU A 27 -10.81 -9.07 -3.34
N VAL A 28 -9.78 -8.30 -2.95
CA VAL A 28 -9.97 -7.07 -2.17
C VAL A 28 -10.68 -6.00 -3.00
N HIS A 29 -10.27 -5.80 -4.26
CA HIS A 29 -10.97 -4.92 -5.20
C HIS A 29 -12.46 -5.27 -5.28
N ALA A 30 -12.76 -6.54 -5.58
CA ALA A 30 -14.14 -7.01 -5.69
C ALA A 30 -14.94 -6.87 -4.39
N ARG A 31 -14.31 -7.05 -3.22
CA ARG A 31 -14.95 -6.83 -1.91
C ARG A 31 -15.29 -5.35 -1.68
N ARG A 32 -14.35 -4.46 -1.98
CA ARG A 32 -14.49 -3.01 -1.77
C ARG A 32 -15.57 -2.43 -2.67
N GLN A 33 -15.58 -2.79 -3.95
CA GLN A 33 -16.64 -2.40 -4.90
C GLN A 33 -18.02 -2.88 -4.45
N ARG A 34 -18.15 -4.15 -4.02
CA ARG A 34 -19.41 -4.68 -3.47
C ARG A 34 -19.88 -3.96 -2.20
N SER A 35 -18.95 -3.38 -1.46
CA SER A 35 -19.23 -2.63 -0.23
C SER A 35 -19.32 -1.12 -0.46
N SER A 36 -19.18 -0.65 -1.71
CA SER A 36 -19.08 0.78 -2.07
C SER A 36 -18.01 1.51 -1.25
N GLU A 37 -16.89 0.84 -1.01
CA GLU A 37 -15.72 1.38 -0.29
C GLU A 37 -14.64 1.91 -1.24
N ASP A 38 -14.79 1.69 -2.55
CA ASP A 38 -13.88 2.14 -3.60
C ASP A 38 -13.78 3.67 -3.66
N LEU A 39 -12.58 4.17 -3.95
CA LEU A 39 -12.27 5.60 -4.02
C LEU A 39 -12.13 6.08 -5.46
N ALA A 40 -12.47 7.34 -5.69
CA ALA A 40 -12.27 8.00 -6.99
C ALA A 40 -10.80 8.36 -7.30
N ASP A 41 -9.91 8.33 -6.29
CA ASP A 41 -8.47 8.48 -6.49
C ASP A 41 -7.86 7.09 -6.67
N ASP A 42 -7.67 6.69 -7.94
CA ASP A 42 -7.17 5.36 -8.32
C ASP A 42 -5.82 5.03 -7.66
N ALA A 43 -4.92 6.01 -7.52
CA ALA A 43 -3.61 5.77 -6.93
C ALA A 43 -3.69 5.51 -5.43
N LEU A 44 -4.58 6.22 -4.73
CA LEU A 44 -4.87 5.99 -3.33
C LEU A 44 -5.61 4.66 -3.14
N GLU A 45 -6.57 4.36 -4.01
CA GLU A 45 -7.33 3.09 -4.01
C GLU A 45 -6.38 1.90 -4.12
N GLU A 46 -5.52 1.87 -5.14
CA GLU A 46 -4.55 0.79 -5.32
C GLU A 46 -3.63 0.65 -4.11
N THR A 47 -3.15 1.76 -3.54
CA THR A 47 -2.31 1.69 -2.34
C THR A 47 -3.06 1.06 -1.15
N ILE A 48 -4.34 1.37 -0.98
CA ILE A 48 -5.17 0.81 0.09
C ILE A 48 -5.41 -0.68 -0.15
N VAL A 49 -5.73 -1.05 -1.39
CA VAL A 49 -5.98 -2.43 -1.81
C VAL A 49 -4.74 -3.29 -1.59
N GLU A 50 -3.56 -2.84 -2.02
CA GLU A 50 -2.28 -3.52 -1.79
C GLU A 50 -2.04 -3.76 -0.29
N LEU A 51 -2.28 -2.73 0.54
CA LEU A 51 -2.06 -2.84 1.98
C LEU A 51 -3.06 -3.79 2.66
N GLU A 52 -4.33 -3.79 2.25
CA GLU A 52 -5.30 -4.77 2.72
C GLU A 52 -4.93 -6.19 2.25
N ALA A 53 -4.49 -6.35 1.00
CA ALA A 53 -4.01 -7.63 0.47
C ALA A 53 -2.83 -8.16 1.29
N VAL A 54 -1.84 -7.30 1.62
CA VAL A 54 -0.74 -7.66 2.53
C VAL A 54 -1.25 -8.10 3.90
N ALA A 55 -2.34 -7.52 4.41
CA ALA A 55 -2.92 -7.95 5.69
C ALA A 55 -3.70 -9.27 5.62
N ARG A 56 -4.17 -9.66 4.43
CA ARG A 56 -4.96 -10.89 4.19
C ARG A 56 -4.09 -12.08 3.78
N VAL A 57 -3.04 -11.86 3.01
CA VAL A 57 -2.14 -12.92 2.55
C VAL A 57 -1.34 -13.49 3.73
N SER A 58 -1.20 -14.81 3.79
CA SER A 58 -0.43 -15.44 4.86
C SER A 58 1.02 -14.94 4.84
N LYS A 59 1.56 -14.68 6.04
CA LYS A 59 2.96 -14.26 6.19
C LYS A 59 3.97 -15.22 5.54
N ARG A 60 3.65 -16.51 5.45
CA ARG A 60 4.49 -17.50 4.76
C ARG A 60 4.61 -17.21 3.26
N ILE A 61 3.51 -16.83 2.62
CA ILE A 61 3.49 -16.47 1.20
C ILE A 61 4.28 -15.18 0.99
N LEU A 62 4.02 -14.15 1.80
CA LEU A 62 4.73 -12.86 1.71
C LEU A 62 6.25 -13.02 1.81
N LYS A 63 6.75 -13.86 2.73
CA LYS A 63 8.19 -14.14 2.87
C LYS A 63 8.85 -14.71 1.62
N ARG A 64 8.08 -15.34 0.73
CA ARG A 64 8.57 -15.99 -0.49
C ARG A 64 8.51 -15.06 -1.72
N MET A 65 7.91 -13.87 -1.58
CA MET A 65 7.88 -12.87 -2.63
C MET A 65 9.17 -12.05 -2.65
N PRO A 66 9.50 -11.38 -3.77
CA PRO A 66 10.43 -10.26 -3.78
C PRO A 66 10.07 -9.25 -2.68
N SER A 67 11.06 -8.78 -1.92
CA SER A 67 10.85 -7.93 -0.72
C SER A 67 10.11 -8.59 0.46
N GLY A 68 10.07 -9.92 0.53
CA GLY A 68 9.27 -10.64 1.52
C GLY A 68 9.56 -10.34 3.00
N VAL A 69 10.78 -9.89 3.35
CA VAL A 69 11.10 -9.40 4.69
C VAL A 69 10.31 -8.13 5.02
N VAL A 70 10.30 -7.15 4.11
CA VAL A 70 9.58 -5.89 4.28
C VAL A 70 8.07 -6.14 4.34
N LEU A 71 7.54 -6.97 3.43
CA LEU A 71 6.13 -7.35 3.41
C LEU A 71 5.71 -8.07 4.70
N SER A 72 6.59 -8.90 5.28
CA SER A 72 6.32 -9.56 6.56
C SER A 72 6.24 -8.58 7.73
N VAL A 73 7.11 -7.56 7.75
CA VAL A 73 7.08 -6.51 8.78
C VAL A 73 5.81 -5.67 8.64
N LEU A 74 5.45 -5.33 7.40
CA LEU A 74 4.23 -4.60 7.10
C LEU A 74 2.97 -5.39 7.50
N HIS A 75 2.91 -6.67 7.16
CA HIS A 75 1.85 -7.58 7.62
C HIS A 75 1.73 -7.58 9.15
N ASP A 76 2.84 -7.73 9.88
CA ASP A 76 2.82 -7.71 11.35
C ASP A 76 2.33 -6.39 11.91
N TYR A 77 2.74 -5.27 11.30
CA TYR A 77 2.26 -3.95 11.68
C TYR A 77 0.74 -3.85 11.49
N LEU A 78 0.26 -4.15 10.28
CA LEU A 78 -1.15 -4.01 9.90
C LEU A 78 -2.07 -4.91 10.73
N THR A 79 -1.71 -6.18 10.87
CA THR A 79 -2.49 -7.19 11.63
C THR A 79 -2.29 -7.06 13.14
N GLY A 80 -1.35 -6.24 13.61
CA GLY A 80 -0.97 -6.17 15.02
C GLY A 80 -0.38 -7.50 15.52
N ARG A 81 0.46 -8.13 14.70
CA ARG A 81 1.04 -9.47 14.85
C ARG A 81 -0.02 -10.58 14.90
N GLY A 82 -0.98 -10.53 13.97
CA GLY A 82 -2.05 -11.53 13.85
C GLY A 82 -3.23 -11.35 14.81
N ARG A 83 -3.24 -10.30 15.65
CA ARG A 83 -4.35 -10.04 16.59
C ARG A 83 -5.63 -9.53 15.92
N ASN A 84 -5.51 -8.93 14.73
CA ASN A 84 -6.64 -8.38 13.99
C ASN A 84 -6.88 -9.24 12.76
N ASN A 85 -8.03 -9.94 12.73
CA ASN A 85 -8.43 -10.76 11.59
C ASN A 85 -9.08 -9.87 10.51
N PRO A 86 -8.53 -9.80 9.27
CA PRO A 86 -9.09 -9.00 8.17
C PRO A 86 -10.47 -9.47 7.68
N ASP A 87 -10.88 -10.69 8.02
CA ASP A 87 -12.21 -11.23 7.67
C ASP A 87 -13.30 -10.85 8.68
N THR A 88 -12.92 -10.19 9.77
CA THR A 88 -13.87 -9.67 10.77
C THR A 88 -14.01 -8.16 10.62
N ARG A 89 -15.23 -7.63 10.78
CA ARG A 89 -15.48 -6.18 10.73
C ARG A 89 -14.59 -5.40 11.70
N ALA A 90 -14.43 -5.91 12.93
CA ALA A 90 -13.60 -5.27 13.96
C ALA A 90 -12.10 -5.28 13.59
N GLY A 91 -11.59 -6.43 13.11
CA GLY A 91 -10.20 -6.56 12.71
C GLY A 91 -9.87 -5.74 11.46
N LEU A 92 -10.74 -5.77 10.46
CA LEU A 92 -10.62 -4.94 9.26
C LEU A 92 -10.61 -3.45 9.59
N GLY A 93 -11.52 -2.99 10.47
CA GLY A 93 -11.52 -1.61 10.95
C GLY A 93 -10.22 -1.21 11.67
N ALA A 94 -9.60 -2.12 12.43
CA ALA A 94 -8.30 -1.88 13.06
C ALA A 94 -7.14 -1.82 12.05
N ILE A 95 -7.19 -2.66 11.00
CA ILE A 95 -6.23 -2.65 9.90
C ILE A 95 -6.31 -1.32 9.14
N TYR A 96 -7.51 -0.87 8.78
CA TYR A 96 -7.69 0.41 8.09
C TYR A 96 -7.17 1.62 8.87
N ARG A 97 -7.36 1.65 10.20
CA ARG A 97 -6.76 2.71 11.03
C ARG A 97 -5.24 2.75 10.89
N ARG A 98 -4.57 1.59 10.80
CA ARG A 98 -3.11 1.51 10.62
C ARG A 98 -2.68 1.88 9.21
N ILE A 99 -3.46 1.51 8.19
CA ILE A 99 -3.26 1.96 6.81
C ILE A 99 -3.27 3.49 6.76
N TRP A 100 -4.29 4.13 7.34
CA TRP A 100 -4.38 5.59 7.38
C TRP A 100 -3.17 6.25 8.07
N ILE A 101 -2.69 5.69 9.18
CA ILE A 101 -1.48 6.18 9.86
C ILE A 101 -0.26 6.13 8.93
N LEU A 102 -0.08 5.05 8.17
CA LEU A 102 1.03 4.93 7.21
C LEU A 102 0.92 5.96 6.09
N LEU A 103 -0.28 6.16 5.54
CA LEU A 103 -0.52 7.11 4.46
C LEU A 103 -0.26 8.55 4.91
N VAL A 104 -0.75 8.94 6.09
CA VAL A 104 -0.49 10.28 6.67
C VAL A 104 1.00 10.47 6.98
N ALA A 105 1.69 9.45 7.49
CA ALA A 105 3.13 9.54 7.73
C ALA A 105 3.92 9.72 6.42
N ARG A 106 3.49 9.08 5.33
CA ARG A 106 4.11 9.19 4.00
C ARG A 106 3.91 10.57 3.38
N THR A 107 2.71 11.14 3.44
CA THR A 107 2.44 12.49 2.95
C THR A 107 3.24 13.55 3.72
N THR A 108 3.32 13.42 5.04
CA THR A 108 4.09 14.34 5.90
C THR A 108 5.59 14.31 5.56
N ARG A 109 6.17 13.12 5.33
CA ARG A 109 7.58 13.00 4.92
C ARG A 109 7.84 13.64 3.55
N ARG A 110 6.96 13.39 2.57
CA ARG A 110 7.10 13.97 1.23
C ARG A 110 7.06 15.50 1.27
N ALA A 111 6.15 16.08 2.05
CA ALA A 111 6.07 17.53 2.25
C ALA A 111 7.34 18.10 2.92
N THR A 112 7.92 17.38 3.88
CA THR A 112 9.16 17.80 4.57
C THR A 112 10.36 17.78 3.62
N VAL A 113 10.53 16.74 2.80
CA VAL A 113 11.60 16.64 1.80
C VAL A 113 11.48 17.74 0.75
N SER A 114 10.27 18.01 0.25
CA SER A 114 10.03 19.11 -0.70
C SER A 114 10.39 20.48 -0.10
N ARG A 115 10.11 20.73 1.19
CA ARG A 115 10.49 21.98 1.87
C ARG A 115 12.01 22.13 2.02
N VAL A 116 12.73 21.04 2.30
CA VAL A 116 14.21 21.07 2.39
C VAL A 116 14.83 21.34 1.02
N ALA A 117 14.31 20.72 -0.04
CA ALA A 117 14.79 20.94 -1.41
C ALA A 117 14.47 22.36 -1.94
N ALA A 118 13.38 22.98 -1.48
CA ALA A 118 13.00 24.33 -1.87
C ALA A 118 13.73 25.45 -1.10
N ARG A 119 14.68 25.12 -0.22
CA ARG A 119 15.44 26.14 0.51
C ARG A 119 16.34 26.91 -0.49
N PRO A 120 16.20 28.24 -0.62
CA PRO A 120 16.99 29.00 -1.58
C PRO A 120 18.48 28.86 -1.25
N ARG A 121 19.31 28.53 -2.25
CA ARG A 121 20.77 28.65 -2.14
C ARG A 121 21.11 30.09 -1.71
N PRO A 122 22.00 30.29 -0.71
CA PRO A 122 22.44 31.63 -0.35
C PRO A 122 23.07 32.27 -1.59
N LYS A 123 22.57 33.45 -1.99
CA LYS A 123 23.15 34.25 -3.07
C LYS A 123 24.59 34.56 -2.67
N ALA A 124 25.55 34.14 -3.47
CA ALA A 124 26.93 34.55 -3.32
C ALA A 124 26.97 36.09 -3.39
N SER A 125 27.39 36.73 -2.29
CA SER A 125 27.62 38.17 -2.25
C SER A 125 28.67 38.52 -3.29
N ARG A 126 28.26 39.32 -4.28
CA ARG A 126 29.12 39.91 -5.29
C ARG A 126 30.05 40.88 -4.57
N LEU A 127 31.31 40.49 -4.37
CA LEU A 127 32.36 41.40 -3.93
C LEU A 127 32.55 42.45 -5.04
N GLN A 128 32.15 43.69 -4.75
CA GLN A 128 32.64 44.86 -5.47
C GLN A 128 34.15 44.96 -5.21
N ALA A 129 34.95 44.72 -6.25
CA ALA A 129 36.32 45.19 -6.28
C ALA A 129 36.30 46.53 -7.04
N GLY A 130 36.49 47.61 -6.30
CA GLY A 130 36.79 48.92 -6.88
C GLY A 130 38.25 48.97 -7.31
N SER A 131 38.48 49.55 -8.48
CA SER A 131 39.46 50.61 -8.77
C SER A 131 39.28 51.02 -10.22
#